data_AF-A0A519JUP5-F1
#
_entry.id   AF-A0A519JUP5-F1
#
_cell.length_a   1.000
_cell.length_b   1.000
_cell.length_c   1.000
_cell.angle_alpha   90.00
_cell.angle_beta   90.00
_cell.angle_gamma   90.00
#
_symmetry.space_group_name_H-M   'P 1'
#
loop_
_entity.id
_entity.type
_entity.pdbx_description
1 polymer ?
#
loop_
_entity_poly.entity_id
_entity_poly.type
_entity_poly.pdbx_seq_one_letter_code
_entity_poly.pdbx_strand_id
1 'polypeptide(L)'
;MYVPFEELSEESKIWIYQSNRKFTDQEFDAIDKATRDFVENWAAHGTGLSASYQLKYNRFIILAVDQDMQNATGCSIDDSVRFIQAIEKQYDVDLLDKMNVT
;
A
#
# COMPACT_ATOMS: atom_id res chain seq x y z
N MET A 1 -8.15 -0.28 -8.87
CA MET A 1 -8.88 -1.52 -9.21
C MET A 1 -8.08 -2.66 -8.66
N TYR A 2 -8.65 -3.43 -7.73
CA TYR A 2 -7.92 -4.54 -7.13
C TYR A 2 -7.82 -5.71 -8.10
N VAL A 3 -6.63 -6.31 -8.16
CA VAL A 3 -6.39 -7.65 -8.72
C VAL A 3 -5.66 -8.53 -7.70
N PRO A 4 -5.87 -9.86 -7.72
CA PRO A 4 -5.08 -10.78 -6.90
C PRO A 4 -3.57 -10.58 -7.13
N PHE A 5 -2.77 -10.67 -6.07
CA PHE A 5 -1.33 -10.36 -6.15
C PHE A 5 -0.59 -11.33 -7.08
N GLU A 6 -1.03 -12.59 -7.11
CA GLU A 6 -0.46 -13.66 -7.93
C GLU A 6 -0.72 -13.47 -9.44
N GLU A 7 -1.64 -12.57 -9.81
CA GLU A 7 -1.95 -12.24 -11.21
C GLU A 7 -1.14 -11.04 -11.73
N LEU A 8 -0.37 -10.38 -10.87
CA LEU A 8 0.47 -9.25 -11.27
C LEU A 8 1.66 -9.69 -12.14
N SER A 9 1.98 -8.87 -13.15
CA SER A 9 3.19 -8.99 -13.95
C SER A 9 4.46 -8.93 -13.08
N GLU A 10 5.51 -9.68 -13.45
CA GLU A 10 6.80 -9.65 -12.75
C GLU A 10 7.48 -8.27 -12.84
N GLU A 11 7.10 -7.45 -13.82
CA GLU A 11 7.57 -6.07 -13.99
C GLU A 11 6.79 -5.06 -13.12
N SER A 12 5.86 -5.52 -12.29
CA SER A 12 5.05 -4.65 -11.42
C SER A 12 5.91 -3.81 -10.50
N LYS A 13 5.54 -2.53 -10.33
CA LYS A 13 6.19 -1.67 -9.34
C LYS A 13 5.65 -1.96 -7.95
N ILE A 14 6.56 -2.06 -6.99
CA ILE A 14 6.25 -2.36 -5.60
C ILE A 14 6.75 -1.23 -4.70
N TRP A 15 5.91 -0.84 -3.74
CA TRP A 15 6.27 0.01 -2.61
C TRP A 15 6.09 -0.78 -1.33
N ILE A 16 7.12 -0.81 -0.49
CA ILE A 16 7.13 -1.54 0.78
C ILE A 16 7.27 -0.52 1.90
N TYR A 17 6.33 -0.55 2.83
CA TYR A 17 6.30 0.28 4.02
C TYR A 17 6.41 -0.61 5.25
N GLN A 18 7.48 -0.42 6.02
CA GLN A 18 7.77 -1.19 7.21
C GLN A 18 7.38 -0.38 8.44
N SER A 19 6.54 -0.95 9.31
CA SER A 19 6.24 -0.31 10.59
C SER A 19 7.42 -0.43 11.56
N ASN A 20 7.70 0.63 12.32
CA ASN A 20 8.67 0.64 13.43
C ASN A 20 8.34 -0.37 14.54
N ARG A 21 7.05 -0.72 14.74
CA ARG A 21 6.57 -1.77 15.66
C ARG A 21 5.72 -2.82 14.94
N LYS A 22 5.29 -3.87 15.65
CA LYS A 22 4.23 -4.77 15.15
C LYS A 22 2.88 -4.10 15.32
N PHE A 23 2.01 -4.27 14.32
CA PHE A 23 0.58 -4.06 14.46
C PHE A 23 -0.02 -5.13 15.37
N THR A 24 -0.97 -4.74 16.21
CA THR A 24 -1.85 -5.71 16.87
C THR A 24 -2.75 -6.38 15.83
N ASP A 25 -3.36 -7.52 16.15
CA ASP A 25 -4.26 -8.21 15.22
C ASP A 25 -5.46 -7.33 14.82
N GLN A 26 -5.98 -6.54 15.76
CA GLN A 26 -7.06 -5.59 15.49
C GLN A 26 -6.63 -4.46 14.54
N GLU A 27 -5.44 -3.91 14.73
CA GLU A 27 -4.88 -2.89 13.83
C GLU A 27 -4.63 -3.50 12.44
N PHE A 28 -4.09 -4.71 12.39
CA PHE A 28 -3.80 -5.42 11.15
C PHE A 28 -5.06 -5.66 10.31
N ASP A 29 -6.13 -6.17 10.92
CA ASP A 29 -7.42 -6.39 10.24
C ASP A 29 -8.05 -5.08 9.75
N ALA A 30 -7.88 -3.99 10.50
CA ALA A 30 -8.39 -2.67 10.12
C ALA A 30 -7.57 -2.07 8.96
N ILE A 31 -6.23 -2.20 8.99
CA ILE A 31 -5.33 -1.75 7.93
C ILE A 31 -5.56 -2.57 6.66
N ASP A 32 -5.80 -3.89 6.77
CA ASP A 32 -6.09 -4.74 5.61
C ASP A 32 -7.32 -4.23 4.85
N LYS A 33 -8.43 -3.98 5.55
CA LYS A 33 -9.65 -3.41 4.97
C LYS A 33 -9.41 -2.03 4.35
N ALA A 34 -8.74 -1.14 5.07
CA ALA A 34 -8.44 0.20 4.58
C ALA A 34 -7.54 0.16 3.32
N THR A 35 -6.58 -0.76 3.29
CA THR A 35 -5.67 -0.94 2.16
C THR A 35 -6.39 -1.53 0.96
N ARG A 36 -7.30 -2.49 1.19
CA ARG A 36 -8.18 -3.02 0.14
C ARG A 36 -8.99 -1.91 -0.50
N ASP A 37 -9.66 -1.10 0.31
CA ASP A 37 -10.52 -0.01 -0.16
C ASP A 37 -9.70 1.05 -0.92
N PHE A 38 -8.50 1.39 -0.42
CA PHE A 38 -7.59 2.29 -1.11
C PHE A 38 -7.20 1.74 -2.50
N VAL A 39 -6.72 0.50 -2.58
CA VAL A 39 -6.26 -0.13 -3.83
C VAL A 39 -7.39 -0.29 -4.84
N GLU A 40 -8.60 -0.61 -4.38
CA GLU A 40 -9.77 -0.68 -5.25
C GLU A 40 -10.01 0.66 -5.97
N ASN A 41 -9.87 1.76 -5.23
CA ASN A 41 -10.11 3.12 -5.72
C ASN A 41 -8.86 3.83 -6.24
N TRP A 42 -7.69 3.17 -6.23
CA TRP A 42 -6.44 3.81 -6.63
C TRP A 42 -6.39 4.04 -8.14
N ALA A 43 -6.12 5.29 -8.53
CA ALA A 43 -6.21 5.75 -9.92
C ALA A 43 -5.10 6.75 -10.27
N ALA A 44 -4.73 6.81 -11.54
CA ALA A 44 -3.84 7.80 -12.13
C ALA A 44 -4.57 8.56 -13.24
N HIS A 45 -4.62 9.90 -13.14
CA HIS A 45 -5.36 10.77 -14.09
C HIS A 45 -6.83 10.36 -14.29
N GLY A 46 -7.48 9.83 -13.24
CA GLY A 46 -8.87 9.36 -13.29
C GLY A 46 -9.05 7.95 -13.86
N THR A 47 -7.98 7.33 -14.36
CA THR A 47 -7.98 5.92 -14.80
C THR A 47 -7.55 5.03 -13.65
N GLY A 48 -8.36 4.00 -13.33
CA GLY A 48 -8.02 3.03 -12.29
C GLY A 48 -6.70 2.31 -12.58
N LEU A 49 -5.87 2.15 -11.55
CA LEU A 49 -4.67 1.34 -11.62
C LEU A 49 -5.05 -0.14 -11.40
N SER A 50 -4.49 -1.03 -12.23
CA SER A 50 -4.48 -2.46 -11.93
C SER A 50 -3.46 -2.69 -10.83
N ALA A 51 -3.94 -2.90 -9.61
CA ALA A 51 -3.11 -2.84 -8.43
C ALA A 51 -3.50 -3.93 -7.43
N SER A 52 -2.53 -4.32 -6.62
CA SER A 52 -2.73 -5.25 -5.51
C SER A 52 -2.00 -4.76 -4.28
N TYR A 53 -2.18 -5.50 -3.19
CA TYR A 53 -1.43 -5.27 -1.97
C TYR A 53 -1.24 -6.56 -1.20
N GLN A 54 -0.28 -6.53 -0.28
CA GLN A 54 -0.13 -7.56 0.74
C GLN A 54 0.17 -6.90 2.08
N LEU A 55 -0.44 -7.42 3.14
CA LEU A 55 0.07 -7.22 4.50
C LEU A 55 0.81 -8.48 4.93
N LYS A 56 1.99 -8.31 5.52
CA LYS A 56 2.83 -9.44 5.97
C LYS A 56 3.42 -9.20 7.35
N TYR A 57 3.55 -10.29 8.11
CA TYR A 57 4.27 -10.35 9.38
C TYR A 57 3.81 -9.34 10.46
N ASN A 58 2.54 -8.92 10.39
CA ASN A 58 1.99 -7.87 11.25
C ASN A 58 2.84 -6.59 11.26
N ARG A 59 3.49 -6.25 10.14
CA ARG A 59 4.45 -5.13 10.11
C ARG A 59 4.60 -4.45 8.76
N PHE A 60 4.40 -5.18 7.67
CA PHE A 60 4.61 -4.65 6.33
C PHE A 60 3.30 -4.37 5.63
N ILE A 61 3.22 -3.22 4.98
CA ILE A 61 2.20 -2.87 3.99
C ILE A 61 2.93 -2.80 2.66
N ILE A 62 2.50 -3.62 1.70
CA ILE A 62 3.11 -3.73 0.38
C ILE A 62 2.05 -3.33 -0.63
N LEU A 63 2.32 -2.29 -1.41
CA LEU A 63 1.47 -1.88 -2.53
C LEU A 63 2.15 -2.28 -3.83
N ALA A 64 1.38 -2.76 -4.80
CA ALA A 64 1.89 -3.16 -6.10
C ALA A 64 1.00 -2.65 -7.23
N VAL A 65 1.59 -2.19 -8.32
CA VAL A 65 0.89 -1.71 -9.52
C VAL A 65 1.47 -2.39 -10.75
N ASP A 66 0.58 -2.99 -11.54
CA ASP A 66 0.91 -3.53 -12.84
C ASP A 66 1.20 -2.39 -13.83
N GLN A 67 2.46 -2.35 -14.29
CA GLN A 67 2.98 -1.33 -15.20
C GLN A 67 2.49 -1.51 -16.63
N ASP A 68 2.09 -2.72 -17.02
CA ASP A 68 1.76 -3.07 -18.41
C ASP A 68 0.40 -2.50 -18.82
N MET A 69 -0.51 -2.31 -17.87
CA MET A 69 -1.86 -1.78 -18.09
C MET A 69 -1.91 -0.25 -17.98
N GLN A 70 -1.45 0.29 -16.85
CA GLN A 70 -1.40 1.73 -16.61
C GLN A 70 -0.31 2.05 -15.60
N ASN A 71 0.61 2.93 -15.99
CA ASN A 71 1.65 3.39 -15.09
C ASN A 71 1.08 4.29 -13.99
N ALA A 72 1.56 4.08 -12.76
CA ALA A 72 1.41 5.04 -11.68
C ALA A 72 2.10 6.37 -12.07
N THR A 73 1.44 7.48 -11.78
CA THR A 73 1.97 8.83 -12.01
C THR A 73 2.31 9.51 -10.69
N GLY A 74 2.98 10.68 -10.75
CA GLY A 74 3.35 11.42 -9.53
C GLY A 74 2.16 11.65 -8.60
N CYS A 75 1.00 12.07 -9.14
CA CYS A 75 -0.20 12.28 -8.33
C CYS A 75 -0.72 10.98 -7.69
N SER A 76 -0.76 9.87 -8.42
CA SER A 76 -1.23 8.60 -7.83
C SER A 76 -0.26 8.09 -6.77
N ILE A 77 1.05 8.31 -6.94
CA ILE A 77 2.06 7.99 -5.94
C ILE A 77 1.87 8.89 -4.71
N ASP A 78 1.64 10.19 -4.87
CA ASP A 78 1.36 11.11 -3.76
C ASP A 78 0.12 10.67 -2.97
N ASP A 79 -0.92 10.17 -3.65
CA ASP A 79 -2.11 9.63 -2.99
C ASP A 79 -1.79 8.38 -2.15
N SER A 80 -0.92 7.49 -2.64
CA SER A 80 -0.45 6.35 -1.84
C SER A 80 0.35 6.79 -0.62
N VAL A 81 1.20 7.81 -0.76
CA VAL A 81 1.97 8.35 0.37
C VAL A 81 1.05 8.96 1.41
N ARG A 82 0.04 9.73 0.99
CA ARG A 82 -0.98 10.29 1.90
C ARG A 82 -1.77 9.22 2.63
N PHE A 83 -2.12 8.14 1.93
CA PHE A 83 -2.78 6.98 2.53
C PHE A 83 -1.91 6.35 3.62
N ILE A 84 -0.62 6.13 3.36
CA ILE A 84 0.32 5.59 4.36
C ILE A 84 0.49 6.54 5.55
N GLN A 85 0.59 7.85 5.33
CA GLN A 85 0.67 8.85 6.41
C GLN A 85 -0.59 8.86 7.29
N ALA A 86 -1.76 8.58 6.72
CA ALA A 86 -2.98 8.47 7.49
C ALA A 86 -2.92 7.26 8.44
N ILE A 87 -2.37 6.13 7.99
CA ILE A 87 -2.14 4.94 8.82
C ILE A 87 -1.11 5.25 9.93
N GLU A 88 0.02 5.89 9.60
CA GLU A 88 1.02 6.33 10.59
C GLU A 88 0.38 7.13 11.71
N LYS A 89 -0.41 8.15 11.35
CA LYS A 89 -1.07 9.03 12.31
C LYS A 89 -2.15 8.30 13.12
N GLN A 90 -2.92 7.41 12.49
CA GLN A 90 -4.02 6.72 13.16
C GLN A 90 -3.51 5.74 14.23
N TYR A 91 -2.40 5.07 13.98
CA TYR A 91 -1.88 4.01 14.85
C TYR A 91 -0.61 4.39 15.60
N ASP A 92 -0.13 5.62 15.46
CA ASP A 92 1.09 6.14 16.08
C ASP A 92 2.30 5.21 15.79
N VAL A 93 2.55 5.02 14.50
CA VAL A 93 3.66 4.22 13.97
C VAL A 93 4.43 5.01 12.92
N ASP A 94 5.70 4.64 12.71
CA ASP A 94 6.48 5.10 11.56
C ASP A 94 6.40 4.04 10.45
N LEU A 95 6.11 4.46 9.21
CA LEU A 95 6.01 3.65 7.99
C LEU A 95 6.81 4.23 6.82
N LEU A 96 7.06 5.53 6.83
CA LEU A 96 7.86 6.21 5.80
C LEU A 96 9.35 6.28 6.12
N ASP A 97 9.72 6.15 7.40
CA ASP A 97 11.12 6.07 7.79
C ASP A 97 11.70 4.67 7.51
N LYS A 98 12.44 4.57 6.41
CA LYS A 98 13.06 3.31 5.96
C LYS A 98 14.23 2.84 6.84
N MET A 99 14.66 3.63 7.84
CA MET A 99 15.80 3.30 8.70
C MET A 99 15.42 3.02 10.16
N ASN A 100 14.14 3.13 10.53
CA ASN A 100 13.72 3.00 11.93
C ASN A 100 13.07 1.64 12.22
N VAL A 101 13.85 0.72 12.78
CA VAL A 101 13.36 -0.58 13.28
C VAL A 101 13.78 -0.71 14.74
N THR A 102 12.82 -0.83 15.65
CA THR A 102 13.04 -1.03 17.08
C THR A 102 12.58 -2.41 17.54
#